data_AF-G1SWV2-F1
#
_entry.id   AF-G1SWV2-F1
#
_cell.length_a   1.000
_cell.length_b   1.000
_cell.length_c   1.000
_cell.angle_alpha   90.00
_cell.angle_beta   90.00
_cell.angle_gamma   90.00
#
_symmetry.space_group_name_H-M   'P 1'
#
loop_
_entity.id
_entity.type
_entity.pdbx_description
1 polymer ?
#
loop_
_entity_poly.entity_id
_entity_poly.type
_entity_poly.pdbx_seq_one_letter_code
_entity_poly.pdbx_strand_id
1 'polypeptide(L)'
;MAGSEPRSGASSPPPAASDWGRLEAAILSGWRNFWQSVGKERAARTADREEAEEEASSLSRLPIDVQLYILSFLSPHDLCQLGSTNHYWNETVRDPILWRFFLLRDLPRWSSVDWKSLPDLEIVKKPISEVADSACFDYMAVYKMCCPYTRRALKSSRPVYGAVTSFLHSLIIQNEPRFAMFGPGLEELNTSLVLSLMSSEELCPTAGLPQRQIDGIGSGVSFQLSNQHKFNILILYSTTRKERDRAREEHTSAVNKMFSVQSEGDDQQGSRYSVIPQIQKVCEVVDGFIYVANAEAHKRHEWQDEYSRIMAMTDPAFGSSGRPMLVLSCISQASIKRMPCFYLAHELHLNLLNHPWMVQDTEAESLTGFLNGIEWILEEVESKHAK
;
A
#
# COMPACT_ATOMS: atom_id res chain seq x y z
N MET A 1 15.31 -53.11 34.69
CA MET A 1 14.69 -52.03 35.48
C MET A 1 15.70 -50.89 35.60
N ALA A 2 15.21 -49.65 35.71
CA ALA A 2 15.86 -48.36 35.41
C ALA A 2 15.59 -47.96 33.94
N GLY A 3 14.68 -47.05 33.63
CA GLY A 3 14.16 -45.91 34.38
C GLY A 3 14.25 -44.71 33.44
N SER A 4 13.30 -44.63 32.50
CA SER A 4 13.27 -43.66 31.41
C SER A 4 12.78 -42.30 31.92
N GLU A 5 13.62 -41.27 31.86
CA GLU A 5 13.19 -39.89 32.06
C GLU A 5 12.53 -39.34 30.78
N PRO A 6 11.37 -38.66 30.87
CA PRO A 6 10.73 -38.07 29.71
C PRO A 6 11.41 -36.74 29.37
N ARG A 7 11.94 -36.64 28.15
CA ARG A 7 12.40 -35.37 27.57
C ARG A 7 11.24 -34.39 27.55
N SER A 8 11.40 -33.30 28.30
CA SER A 8 10.55 -32.12 28.24
C SER A 8 10.45 -31.61 26.80
N GLY A 9 9.23 -31.58 26.28
CA GLY A 9 8.93 -30.90 25.02
C GLY A 9 9.26 -29.43 25.19
N ALA A 10 10.30 -28.96 24.50
CA ALA A 10 10.53 -27.54 24.31
C ALA A 10 9.33 -27.00 23.53
N SER A 11 8.42 -26.33 24.23
CA SER A 11 7.35 -25.55 23.61
C SER A 11 8.01 -24.49 22.74
N SER A 12 7.80 -24.60 21.43
CA SER A 12 8.15 -23.57 20.46
C SER A 12 7.70 -22.20 20.99
N PRO A 13 8.57 -21.18 20.98
CA PRO A 13 8.15 -19.85 21.40
C PRO A 13 6.98 -19.39 20.51
N PRO A 14 6.00 -18.66 21.07
CA PRO A 14 4.90 -18.12 20.28
C PRO A 14 5.47 -17.25 19.14
N PRO A 15 4.79 -17.22 17.98
CA PRO A 15 5.28 -16.46 16.83
C PRO A 15 5.53 -15.01 17.23
N ALA A 16 6.69 -14.47 16.84
CA ALA A 16 6.97 -13.05 16.96
C ALA A 16 5.89 -12.30 16.18
N ALA A 17 4.93 -11.71 16.89
CA ALA A 17 3.95 -10.83 16.28
C ALA A 17 4.70 -9.74 15.52
N SER A 18 4.36 -9.54 14.25
CA SER A 18 4.84 -8.39 13.48
C SER A 18 4.61 -7.12 14.29
N ASP A 19 5.48 -6.13 14.15
CA ASP A 19 5.36 -4.86 14.87
C ASP A 19 3.99 -4.20 14.63
N TRP A 20 3.40 -4.44 13.45
CA TRP A 20 2.00 -4.12 13.16
C TRP A 20 1.00 -4.86 14.05
N GLY A 21 1.11 -6.18 14.23
CA GLY A 21 0.19 -6.92 15.11
C GLY A 21 0.20 -6.41 16.55
N ARG A 22 1.35 -5.91 17.02
CA ARG A 22 1.47 -5.26 18.34
C ARG A 22 0.87 -3.86 18.34
N LEU A 23 1.12 -3.06 17.29
CA LEU A 23 0.59 -1.71 17.13
C LEU A 23 -0.93 -1.74 16.96
N GLU A 24 -1.47 -2.61 16.11
CA GLU A 24 -2.90 -2.85 15.89
C GLU A 24 -3.60 -3.29 17.18
N ALA A 25 -3.01 -4.23 17.93
CA ALA A 25 -3.53 -4.65 19.22
C ALA A 25 -3.50 -3.49 20.24
N ALA A 26 -2.43 -2.71 20.30
CA ALA A 26 -2.30 -1.55 21.18
C ALA A 26 -3.30 -0.43 20.82
N ILE A 27 -3.50 -0.18 19.53
CA ILE A 27 -4.45 0.79 19.01
C ILE A 27 -5.88 0.33 19.33
N LEU A 28 -6.29 -0.87 18.91
CA LEU A 28 -7.68 -1.34 19.01
C LEU A 28 -8.12 -1.69 20.44
N SER A 29 -7.27 -2.35 21.24
CA SER A 29 -7.61 -2.72 22.61
C SER A 29 -7.36 -1.59 23.62
N GLY A 30 -6.56 -0.59 23.21
CA GLY A 30 -6.08 0.48 24.08
C GLY A 30 -6.86 1.79 23.97
N TRP A 31 -7.88 1.93 23.13
CA TRP A 31 -8.56 3.23 22.94
C TRP A 31 -9.15 3.82 24.22
N ARG A 32 -9.69 2.99 25.12
CA ARG A 32 -10.12 3.46 26.45
C ARG A 32 -8.94 3.98 27.27
N ASN A 33 -7.81 3.25 27.24
CA ASN A 33 -6.59 3.64 27.93
C ASN A 33 -5.93 4.87 27.29
N PHE A 34 -6.06 5.04 25.97
CA PHE A 34 -5.64 6.20 25.20
C PHE A 34 -6.36 7.45 25.71
N TRP A 35 -7.69 7.43 25.75
CA TRP A 35 -8.47 8.59 26.23
C TRP A 35 -8.28 8.85 27.73
N GLN A 36 -8.10 7.81 28.55
CA GLN A 36 -7.70 7.97 29.96
C GLN A 36 -6.31 8.59 30.11
N SER A 37 -5.35 8.24 29.23
CA SER A 37 -4.02 8.84 29.22
C SER A 37 -4.07 10.31 28.81
N VAL A 38 -4.86 10.63 27.78
CA VAL A 38 -5.10 12.02 27.33
C VAL A 38 -5.72 12.84 28.46
N GLY A 39 -6.70 12.29 29.18
CA GLY A 39 -7.31 12.95 30.34
C GLY A 39 -6.32 13.24 31.45
N LYS A 40 -5.44 12.29 31.80
CA LYS A 40 -4.38 12.50 32.81
C LYS A 40 -3.38 13.57 32.39
N GLU A 41 -2.96 13.58 31.13
CA GLU A 41 -1.98 14.52 30.60
C GLU A 41 -2.55 15.95 30.51
N ARG A 42 -3.80 16.08 30.05
CA ARG A 42 -4.49 17.37 29.98
C ARG A 42 -4.79 17.92 31.38
N ALA A 43 -5.27 17.09 32.30
CA ALA A 43 -5.52 17.50 33.69
C ALA A 43 -4.26 18.02 34.41
N ALA A 44 -3.09 17.45 34.11
CA ALA A 44 -1.82 17.97 34.62
C ALA A 44 -1.46 19.37 34.07
N ARG A 45 -1.96 19.73 32.87
CA ARG A 45 -1.73 21.03 32.23
C ARG A 45 -2.80 22.08 32.56
N THR A 46 -4.03 21.67 32.87
CA THR A 46 -5.11 22.60 33.27
C THR A 46 -5.04 23.05 34.73
N ALA A 47 -4.25 22.39 35.58
CA ALA A 47 -4.04 22.78 36.97
C ALA A 47 -3.44 24.20 37.13
N ASP A 48 -2.91 24.79 36.05
CA ASP A 48 -2.27 26.11 36.04
C ASP A 48 -3.16 27.25 35.50
N ARG A 49 -4.43 27.00 35.17
CA ARG A 49 -5.28 28.01 34.52
C ARG A 49 -6.74 27.95 34.98
N GLU A 50 -7.01 28.58 36.12
CA GLU A 50 -8.37 28.91 36.54
C GLU A 50 -8.79 30.31 36.07
N GLU A 51 -10.11 30.43 35.85
CA GLU A 51 -10.94 31.61 35.59
C GLU A 51 -11.11 32.13 34.14
N ALA A 52 -12.32 31.89 33.59
CA ALA A 52 -13.34 32.92 33.34
C ALA A 52 -14.60 32.23 32.75
N GLU A 53 -15.72 32.22 33.48
CA GLU A 53 -17.01 31.68 33.00
C GLU A 53 -17.96 32.82 32.60
N GLU A 54 -18.32 32.89 31.32
CA GLU A 54 -19.61 33.42 30.87
C GLU A 54 -20.20 32.50 29.79
N GLU A 55 -21.50 32.18 29.96
CA GLU A 55 -22.43 31.52 29.02
C GLU A 55 -21.92 30.36 28.15
N ALA A 56 -20.97 29.56 28.63
CA ALA A 56 -20.61 28.31 27.98
C ALA A 56 -21.80 27.32 28.05
N SER A 57 -22.22 26.80 26.89
CA SER A 57 -23.18 25.69 26.78
C SER A 57 -22.79 24.50 27.67
N SER A 58 -23.76 23.67 28.07
CA SER A 58 -23.50 22.48 28.92
C SER A 58 -22.46 21.53 28.32
N LEU A 59 -22.38 21.45 26.98
CA LEU A 59 -21.40 20.63 26.27
C LEU A 59 -19.98 21.21 26.33
N SER A 60 -19.82 22.53 26.25
CA SER A 60 -18.52 23.22 26.35
C SER A 60 -17.95 23.27 27.76
N ARG A 61 -18.76 22.97 28.79
CA ARG A 61 -18.32 22.86 30.19
C ARG A 61 -17.72 21.50 30.54
N LEU A 62 -17.87 20.50 29.66
CA LEU A 62 -17.27 19.19 29.89
C LEU A 62 -15.74 19.31 29.84
N PRO A 63 -15.00 18.49 30.60
CA PRO A 63 -13.55 18.38 30.45
C PRO A 63 -13.15 18.10 29.00
N ILE A 64 -12.05 18.72 28.54
CA ILE A 64 -11.63 18.66 27.14
C ILE A 64 -11.41 17.23 26.64
N ASP A 65 -10.91 16.33 27.48
CA ASP A 65 -10.76 14.90 27.19
C ASP A 65 -12.10 14.21 26.94
N VAL A 66 -13.15 14.54 27.70
CA VAL A 66 -14.51 14.04 27.48
C VAL A 66 -15.09 14.60 26.18
N GLN A 67 -14.85 15.88 25.89
CA GLN A 67 -15.27 16.47 24.62
C GLN A 67 -14.61 15.78 23.43
N LEU A 68 -13.27 15.65 23.43
CA LEU A 68 -12.54 14.97 22.36
C LEU A 68 -12.98 13.50 22.20
N TYR A 69 -13.30 12.81 23.31
CA TYR A 69 -13.89 11.48 23.26
C TYR A 69 -15.24 11.46 22.53
N ILE A 70 -16.14 12.41 22.81
CA ILE A 70 -17.41 12.55 22.08
C ILE A 70 -17.14 12.84 20.59
N LEU A 71 -16.22 13.75 20.29
CA LEU A 71 -15.85 14.10 18.92
C LEU A 71 -15.27 12.92 18.14
N SER A 72 -14.64 11.97 18.81
CA SER A 72 -14.06 10.77 18.20
C SER A 72 -15.09 9.85 17.49
N PHE A 73 -16.38 10.00 17.82
CA PHE A 73 -17.49 9.29 17.18
C PHE A 73 -18.04 9.98 15.93
N LEU A 74 -17.64 11.23 15.68
CA LEU A 74 -18.13 12.03 14.55
C LEU A 74 -17.31 11.77 13.28
N SER A 75 -17.93 12.06 12.13
CA SER A 75 -17.21 12.08 10.85
C SER A 75 -16.48 13.42 10.65
N PRO A 76 -15.45 13.48 9.79
CA PRO A 76 -14.80 14.75 9.44
C PRO A 76 -15.78 15.82 8.94
N HIS A 77 -16.86 15.42 8.26
CA HIS A 77 -17.90 16.32 7.81
C HIS A 77 -18.68 16.93 8.99
N ASP A 78 -19.09 16.11 9.95
CA ASP A 78 -19.81 16.57 11.13
C ASP A 78 -18.94 17.48 12.02
N LEU A 79 -17.63 17.20 12.07
CA LEU A 79 -16.66 18.06 12.75
C LEU A 79 -16.54 19.43 12.09
N CYS A 80 -16.58 19.52 10.76
CA CYS A 80 -16.61 20.80 10.06
C CYS A 80 -17.90 21.59 10.35
N GLN A 81 -19.04 20.91 10.43
CA GLN A 81 -20.30 21.54 10.81
C GLN A 81 -20.26 22.06 12.25
N LEU A 82 -19.75 21.26 13.18
CA LEU A 82 -19.57 21.67 14.58
C LEU A 82 -18.59 22.85 14.70
N GLY A 83 -17.47 22.81 13.99
CA GLY A 83 -16.50 23.90 13.96
C GLY A 83 -17.07 25.22 13.42
N SER A 84 -18.14 25.16 12.62
CA SER A 84 -18.82 26.34 12.08
C SER A 84 -19.76 27.02 13.09
N THR A 85 -19.97 26.44 14.27
CA THR A 85 -20.93 26.96 15.26
C THR A 85 -20.38 28.12 16.10
N ASN A 86 -19.14 28.02 16.59
CA ASN A 86 -18.47 29.03 17.41
C ASN A 86 -16.94 28.83 17.38
N HIS A 87 -16.19 29.87 17.68
CA HIS A 87 -14.74 29.90 17.83
C HIS A 87 -14.20 28.78 18.72
N TYR A 88 -14.83 28.52 19.89
CA TYR A 88 -14.40 27.44 20.78
C TYR A 88 -14.40 26.08 20.05
N TRP A 89 -15.52 25.72 19.42
CA TRP A 89 -15.63 24.46 18.70
C TRP A 89 -14.75 24.42 17.46
N ASN A 90 -14.55 25.54 16.76
CA ASN A 90 -13.62 25.63 15.63
C ASN A 90 -12.18 25.26 16.01
N GLU A 91 -11.73 25.70 17.19
CA GLU A 91 -10.41 25.34 17.72
C GLU A 91 -10.40 23.88 18.24
N THR A 92 -11.42 23.48 19.01
CA THR A 92 -11.49 22.11 19.58
C THR A 92 -11.56 21.02 18.52
N VAL A 93 -12.28 21.22 17.40
CA VAL A 93 -12.34 20.20 16.33
C VAL A 93 -11.02 20.08 15.56
N ARG A 94 -10.10 21.05 15.70
CA ARG A 94 -8.75 21.03 15.10
C ARG A 94 -7.69 20.44 16.03
N ASP A 95 -8.10 19.91 17.18
CA ASP A 95 -7.17 19.37 18.17
C ASP A 95 -6.26 18.27 17.59
N PRO A 96 -4.92 18.40 17.72
CA PRO A 96 -3.98 17.41 17.17
C PRO A 96 -4.20 15.98 17.67
N ILE A 97 -4.65 15.80 18.92
CA ILE A 97 -4.88 14.47 19.51
C ILE A 97 -6.07 13.80 18.83
N LEU A 98 -7.12 14.57 18.53
CA LEU A 98 -8.30 14.08 17.82
C LEU A 98 -7.95 13.63 16.40
N TRP A 99 -7.18 14.44 15.66
CA TRP A 99 -6.77 14.08 14.29
C TRP A 99 -5.77 12.93 14.26
N ARG A 100 -4.89 12.84 15.25
CA ARG A 100 -4.02 11.67 15.42
C ARG A 100 -4.83 10.40 15.67
N PHE A 101 -5.86 10.47 16.52
CA PHE A 101 -6.77 9.35 16.76
C PHE A 101 -7.42 8.89 15.44
N PHE A 102 -7.96 9.82 14.65
CA PHE A 102 -8.57 9.48 13.35
C PHE A 102 -7.56 8.86 12.39
N LEU A 103 -6.35 9.42 12.31
CA LEU A 103 -5.29 8.87 11.47
C LEU A 103 -5.00 7.42 11.84
N LEU A 104 -4.73 7.13 13.12
CA LEU A 104 -4.41 5.77 13.58
C LEU A 104 -5.57 4.78 13.43
N ARG A 105 -6.82 5.25 13.58
CA ARG A 105 -8.03 4.45 13.40
C ARG A 105 -8.28 4.09 11.94
N ASP A 106 -8.11 5.05 11.03
CA ASP A 106 -8.56 4.94 9.64
C ASP A 106 -7.45 4.49 8.68
N LEU A 107 -6.18 4.81 8.97
CA LEU A 107 -5.02 4.44 8.16
C LEU A 107 -4.98 2.96 7.77
N PRO A 108 -5.16 1.99 8.70
CA PRO A 108 -5.19 0.56 8.32
C PRO A 108 -6.42 0.10 7.54
N ARG A 109 -7.46 0.94 7.43
CA ARG A 109 -8.68 0.64 6.66
C ARG A 109 -8.63 1.16 5.23
N TRP A 110 -7.66 2.00 4.89
CA TRP A 110 -7.51 2.52 3.55
C TRP A 110 -6.95 1.45 2.63
N SER A 111 -7.58 1.31 1.46
CA SER A 111 -7.25 0.28 0.47
C SER A 111 -6.12 0.68 -0.48
N SER A 112 -5.57 1.89 -0.35
CA SER A 112 -4.47 2.34 -1.21
C SER A 112 -3.63 3.43 -0.57
N VAL A 113 -2.36 3.46 -0.96
CA VAL A 113 -1.41 4.52 -0.60
C VAL A 113 -0.44 4.75 -1.76
N ASP A 114 -0.21 6.00 -2.13
CA ASP A 114 0.71 6.37 -3.21
C ASP A 114 1.92 7.15 -2.70
N TRP A 115 2.88 7.37 -3.59
CA TRP A 115 4.12 8.08 -3.33
C TRP A 115 3.97 9.52 -2.81
N LYS A 116 2.80 10.15 -2.95
CA LYS A 116 2.50 11.49 -2.39
C LYS A 116 1.71 11.41 -1.08
N SER A 117 1.14 10.26 -0.78
CA SER A 117 0.17 10.08 0.30
C SER A 117 0.67 9.17 1.41
N LEU A 118 1.93 8.73 1.38
CA LEU A 118 2.51 7.93 2.46
C LEU A 118 2.95 8.86 3.61
N PRO A 119 2.35 8.74 4.81
CA PRO A 119 2.81 9.48 5.97
C PRO A 119 4.15 8.92 6.48
N ASP A 120 4.92 9.77 7.14
CA ASP A 120 6.18 9.34 7.77
C ASP A 120 5.91 8.39 8.95
N LEU A 121 6.76 7.39 9.12
CA LEU A 121 6.59 6.34 10.13
C LEU A 121 6.68 6.90 11.55
N GLU A 122 7.45 7.96 11.73
CA GLU A 122 7.60 8.70 12.98
C GLU A 122 6.27 9.28 13.49
N ILE A 123 5.38 9.68 12.57
CA ILE A 123 4.05 10.24 12.92
C ILE A 123 3.19 9.19 13.63
N VAL A 124 3.36 7.92 13.25
CA VAL A 124 2.61 6.78 13.79
C VAL A 124 3.23 6.26 15.08
N LYS A 125 4.57 6.28 15.18
CA LYS A 125 5.32 5.70 16.31
C LYS A 125 5.48 6.60 17.53
N LYS A 126 5.35 7.93 17.39
CA LYS A 126 5.55 8.86 18.52
C LYS A 126 4.59 8.62 19.69
N PRO A 127 5.02 8.70 20.96
CA PRO A 127 4.13 8.57 22.12
C PRO A 127 3.14 9.75 22.23
N ILE A 128 2.09 9.63 23.05
CA ILE A 128 1.06 10.69 23.21
C ILE A 128 1.65 11.95 23.87
N SER A 129 2.59 11.75 24.80
CA SER A 129 3.25 12.82 25.56
C SER A 129 4.02 13.82 24.70
N GLU A 130 4.50 13.41 23.53
CA GLU A 130 5.23 14.27 22.58
C GLU A 130 4.31 14.95 21.55
N VAL A 131 3.02 14.59 21.52
CA VAL A 131 2.03 15.15 20.59
C VAL A 131 1.30 16.34 21.17
N ALA A 132 1.24 16.45 22.50
CA ALA A 132 0.65 17.59 23.16
C ALA A 132 1.53 18.85 23.09
N ASP A 133 2.80 18.72 22.67
CA ASP A 133 3.66 19.87 22.38
C ASP A 133 3.40 20.35 20.94
N SER A 134 2.85 21.55 20.83
CA SER A 134 2.22 22.18 19.65
C SER A 134 3.11 22.37 18.40
N ALA A 135 4.33 21.84 18.38
CA ALA A 135 5.32 22.05 17.31
C ALA A 135 5.59 20.82 16.44
N CYS A 136 4.98 19.65 16.73
CA CYS A 136 5.46 18.40 16.17
C CYS A 136 4.91 18.07 14.77
N PHE A 137 3.57 18.03 14.57
CA PHE A 137 2.95 17.71 13.27
C PHE A 137 1.51 18.23 13.13
N ASP A 138 1.13 18.70 11.94
CA ASP A 138 -0.28 18.97 11.58
C ASP A 138 -0.98 17.66 11.16
N TYR A 139 -1.50 16.93 12.15
CA TYR A 139 -2.22 15.66 11.93
C TYR A 139 -3.45 15.81 11.04
N MET A 140 -4.10 16.98 11.02
CA MET A 140 -5.25 17.22 10.14
C MET A 140 -4.80 17.30 8.68
N ALA A 141 -3.70 18.01 8.40
CA ALA A 141 -3.12 18.05 7.05
C ALA A 141 -2.64 16.66 6.61
N VAL A 142 -1.97 15.91 7.50
CA VAL A 142 -1.53 14.53 7.21
C VAL A 142 -2.72 13.63 6.92
N TYR A 143 -3.78 13.68 7.73
CA TYR A 143 -5.01 12.90 7.50
C TYR A 143 -5.62 13.21 6.13
N LYS A 144 -5.72 14.49 5.76
CA LYS A 144 -6.23 14.93 4.45
C LYS A 144 -5.34 14.46 3.29
N MET A 145 -4.03 14.46 3.47
CA MET A 145 -3.06 14.00 2.47
C MET A 145 -3.21 12.48 2.21
N CYS A 146 -3.36 11.69 3.28
CA CYS A 146 -3.36 10.23 3.18
C CYS A 146 -4.72 9.65 2.72
N CYS A 147 -5.81 10.33 3.09
CA CYS A 147 -7.17 9.87 2.82
C CYS A 147 -7.40 9.61 1.31
N PRO A 148 -7.84 8.40 0.90
CA PRO A 148 -8.11 8.10 -0.51
C PRO A 148 -9.23 8.96 -1.14
N TYR A 149 -10.23 9.35 -0.35
CA TYR A 149 -11.38 10.10 -0.84
C TYR A 149 -11.03 11.54 -1.28
N THR A 150 -10.13 12.20 -0.54
CA THR A 150 -9.63 13.53 -0.90
C THR A 150 -8.76 13.48 -2.16
N ARG A 151 -8.00 12.39 -2.36
CA ARG A 151 -7.22 12.15 -3.58
C ARG A 151 -8.09 12.01 -4.83
N ARG A 152 -9.16 11.20 -4.78
CA ARG A 152 -10.08 11.06 -5.91
C ARG A 152 -10.74 12.37 -6.31
N ALA A 153 -11.13 13.20 -5.34
CA ALA A 153 -11.72 14.52 -5.61
C ALA A 153 -10.74 15.49 -6.30
N LEU A 154 -9.44 15.43 -5.95
CA LEU A 154 -8.42 16.24 -6.62
C LEU A 154 -8.20 15.76 -8.07
N LYS A 155 -8.24 14.44 -8.28
CA LYS A 155 -8.09 13.80 -9.60
C LYS A 155 -9.30 14.02 -10.51
N SER A 156 -10.53 14.00 -10.00
CA SER A 156 -11.75 14.20 -10.81
C SER A 156 -11.88 15.60 -11.41
N SER A 157 -11.10 16.57 -10.93
CA SER A 157 -11.02 17.91 -11.55
C SER A 157 -10.20 17.93 -12.84
N ARG A 158 -9.38 16.91 -13.09
CA ARG A 158 -8.74 16.72 -14.39
C ARG A 158 -9.74 16.03 -15.28
N PRO A 159 -10.07 16.58 -16.45
CA PRO A 159 -10.92 15.86 -17.38
C PRO A 159 -10.19 14.55 -17.71
N VAL A 160 -10.86 13.42 -17.46
CA VAL A 160 -10.37 12.05 -17.71
C VAL A 160 -9.98 11.86 -19.19
N TYR A 161 -10.38 12.81 -20.04
CA TYR A 161 -9.82 13.03 -21.35
C TYR A 161 -9.74 14.54 -21.56
N GLY A 162 -8.55 15.09 -21.82
CA GLY A 162 -8.49 16.33 -22.57
C GLY A 162 -9.26 16.08 -23.87
N ALA A 163 -10.37 16.79 -24.08
CA ALA A 163 -11.12 16.71 -25.34
C ALA A 163 -10.20 17.21 -26.46
N VAL A 164 -9.35 16.33 -26.98
CA VAL A 164 -8.54 16.61 -28.15
C VAL A 164 -9.54 16.68 -29.29
N THR A 165 -9.70 17.87 -29.86
CA THR A 165 -10.53 18.11 -31.04
C THR A 165 -10.22 17.04 -32.09
N SER A 166 -11.23 16.27 -32.47
CA SER A 166 -11.17 14.93 -33.06
C SER A 166 -10.50 14.78 -34.44
N PHE A 167 -9.79 15.81 -34.92
CA PHE A 167 -9.22 15.83 -36.28
C PHE A 167 -7.77 15.32 -36.36
N LEU A 168 -7.03 15.20 -35.25
CA LEU A 168 -5.63 14.73 -35.26
C LEU A 168 -5.39 13.45 -34.44
N HIS A 169 -6.44 12.84 -33.88
CA HIS A 169 -6.33 11.63 -33.05
C HIS A 169 -5.79 10.41 -33.83
N SER A 170 -5.90 10.41 -35.16
CA SER A 170 -5.36 9.36 -36.05
C SER A 170 -3.84 9.46 -36.27
N LEU A 171 -3.21 10.57 -35.90
CA LEU A 171 -1.77 10.81 -36.09
C LEU A 171 -0.95 10.52 -34.82
N ILE A 172 -1.60 10.42 -33.66
CA ILE A 172 -0.98 9.97 -32.42
C ILE A 172 -1.09 8.45 -32.40
N ILE A 173 0.01 7.77 -32.71
CA ILE A 173 0.15 6.34 -32.44
C ILE A 173 0.16 6.19 -30.91
N GLN A 174 -1.01 6.05 -30.29
CA GLN A 174 -1.10 5.63 -28.90
C GLN A 174 -0.71 4.14 -28.88
N ASN A 175 0.55 3.88 -28.55
CA ASN A 175 0.98 2.52 -28.27
C ASN A 175 0.23 2.02 -27.03
N GLU A 176 -0.32 0.81 -27.13
CA GLU A 176 -0.96 0.14 -26.01
C GLU A 176 0.07 -0.07 -24.89
N PRO A 177 -0.14 0.47 -23.67
CA PRO A 177 0.82 0.36 -22.58
C PRO A 177 1.13 -1.10 -22.23
N ARG A 178 2.41 -1.39 -21.99
CA ARG A 178 2.92 -2.71 -21.63
C ARG A 178 3.46 -2.71 -20.21
N PHE A 179 3.03 -3.67 -19.41
CA PHE A 179 3.45 -3.80 -18.01
C PHE A 179 4.12 -5.15 -17.75
N ALA A 180 5.22 -5.14 -16.99
CA ALA A 180 5.80 -6.38 -16.46
C ALA A 180 5.17 -6.70 -15.11
N MET A 181 4.50 -7.85 -14.99
CA MET A 181 3.91 -8.31 -13.73
C MET A 181 4.73 -9.45 -13.12
N PHE A 182 5.24 -9.24 -11.91
CA PHE A 182 6.08 -10.20 -11.18
C PHE A 182 5.84 -10.10 -9.67
N GLY A 183 6.31 -11.07 -8.90
CA GLY A 183 6.28 -11.00 -7.42
C GLY A 183 5.78 -12.28 -6.75
N PRO A 184 6.01 -12.40 -5.43
CA PRO A 184 5.69 -13.60 -4.67
C PRO A 184 4.18 -13.94 -4.65
N GLY A 185 3.30 -12.93 -4.71
CA GLY A 185 1.85 -13.13 -4.70
C GLY A 185 1.31 -13.87 -5.93
N LEU A 186 2.09 -13.99 -7.02
CA LEU A 186 1.71 -14.81 -8.18
C LEU A 186 1.81 -16.32 -7.89
N GLU A 187 2.59 -16.72 -6.88
CA GLU A 187 2.94 -18.11 -6.61
C GLU A 187 2.56 -18.57 -5.20
N GLU A 188 2.50 -17.67 -4.23
CA GLU A 188 2.28 -18.02 -2.82
C GLU A 188 0.80 -18.07 -2.41
N LEU A 189 -0.07 -17.34 -3.10
CA LEU A 189 -1.50 -17.30 -2.76
C LEU A 189 -2.19 -18.64 -3.06
N ASN A 190 -3.15 -19.00 -2.22
CA ASN A 190 -3.99 -20.18 -2.43
C ASN A 190 -4.85 -20.03 -3.69
N THR A 191 -5.40 -18.82 -3.88
CA THR A 191 -6.15 -18.44 -5.08
C THR A 191 -5.23 -17.75 -6.07
N SER A 192 -5.18 -18.23 -7.31
CA SER A 192 -4.32 -17.65 -8.34
C SER A 192 -4.94 -16.39 -8.94
N LEU A 193 -4.34 -15.23 -8.66
CA LEU A 193 -4.72 -13.95 -9.28
C LEU A 193 -4.75 -14.04 -10.81
N VAL A 194 -3.77 -14.72 -11.41
CA VAL A 194 -3.69 -14.83 -12.87
C VAL A 194 -4.83 -15.66 -13.44
N LEU A 195 -5.23 -16.77 -12.79
CA LEU A 195 -6.38 -17.53 -13.26
C LEU A 195 -7.66 -16.69 -13.20
N SER A 196 -7.87 -15.93 -12.12
CA SER A 196 -9.01 -15.03 -11.99
C SER A 196 -9.03 -13.94 -13.07
N LEU A 197 -7.86 -13.35 -13.39
CA LEU A 197 -7.73 -12.38 -14.49
C LEU A 197 -8.08 -12.99 -15.85
N MET A 198 -7.67 -14.24 -16.10
CA MET A 198 -7.95 -14.94 -17.36
C MET A 198 -9.43 -15.36 -17.49
N SER A 199 -10.14 -15.48 -16.37
CA SER A 199 -11.59 -15.76 -16.36
C SER A 199 -12.47 -14.50 -16.25
N SER A 200 -11.88 -13.31 -16.18
CA SER A 200 -12.62 -12.06 -16.00
C SER A 200 -13.31 -11.64 -17.31
N GLU A 201 -14.64 -11.51 -17.29
CA GLU A 201 -15.40 -10.96 -18.42
C GLU A 201 -15.21 -9.45 -18.55
N GLU A 202 -15.08 -8.73 -17.44
CA GLU A 202 -14.92 -7.27 -17.41
C GLU A 202 -13.64 -6.79 -18.09
N LEU A 203 -12.58 -7.61 -18.05
CA LEU A 203 -11.26 -7.28 -18.61
C LEU A 203 -11.00 -7.86 -20.00
N CYS A 204 -11.87 -8.75 -20.51
CA CYS A 204 -11.79 -9.36 -21.84
C CYS A 204 -10.37 -9.83 -22.23
N PRO A 205 -9.76 -10.78 -21.51
CA PRO A 205 -8.39 -11.23 -21.76
C PRO A 205 -8.25 -11.86 -23.14
N THR A 206 -7.27 -11.40 -23.91
CA THR A 206 -6.93 -11.89 -25.25
C THR A 206 -5.45 -12.21 -25.32
N ALA A 207 -5.08 -13.22 -26.13
CA ALA A 207 -3.68 -13.53 -26.35
C ALA A 207 -2.96 -12.34 -27.01
N GLY A 208 -1.77 -11.98 -26.52
CA GLY A 208 -1.00 -10.88 -27.08
C GLY A 208 -0.63 -11.14 -28.54
N LEU A 209 -0.55 -10.05 -29.33
CA LEU A 209 -0.24 -10.12 -30.75
C LEU A 209 1.15 -10.75 -31.00
N PRO A 210 1.29 -11.69 -31.96
CA PRO A 210 2.57 -12.36 -32.26
C PRO A 210 3.72 -11.40 -32.59
N GLN A 211 3.41 -10.23 -33.17
CA GLN A 211 4.40 -9.19 -33.51
C GLN A 211 5.09 -8.58 -32.28
N ARG A 212 4.54 -8.75 -31.08
CA ARG A 212 5.09 -8.22 -29.81
C ARG A 212 5.74 -9.31 -28.96
N GLN A 213 5.97 -10.49 -29.53
CA GLN A 213 6.57 -11.62 -28.86
C GLN A 213 8.02 -11.30 -28.49
N ILE A 214 8.36 -11.56 -27.22
CA ILE A 214 9.74 -11.52 -26.74
C ILE A 214 10.25 -12.96 -26.68
N ASP A 215 11.43 -13.18 -27.26
CA ASP A 215 12.06 -14.50 -27.31
C ASP A 215 12.16 -15.13 -25.91
N GLY A 216 11.56 -16.31 -25.74
CA GLY A 216 11.58 -17.05 -24.48
C GLY A 216 10.50 -16.67 -23.47
N ILE A 217 9.72 -15.60 -23.70
CA ILE A 217 8.69 -15.12 -22.76
C ILE A 217 7.29 -15.15 -23.37
N GLY A 218 7.16 -14.81 -24.66
CA GLY A 218 5.86 -14.71 -25.33
C GLY A 218 5.40 -13.26 -25.55
N SER A 219 4.16 -13.10 -25.99
CA SER A 219 3.53 -11.79 -26.28
C SER A 219 2.71 -11.21 -25.13
N GLY A 220 2.63 -11.92 -23.99
CA GLY A 220 1.81 -11.55 -22.85
C GLY A 220 0.30 -11.72 -23.09
N VAL A 221 -0.49 -11.14 -22.20
CA VAL A 221 -1.96 -11.12 -22.28
C VAL A 221 -2.42 -9.68 -22.44
N SER A 222 -3.26 -9.42 -23.43
CA SER A 222 -3.89 -8.13 -23.64
C SER A 222 -5.24 -8.09 -22.95
N PHE A 223 -5.52 -6.98 -22.26
CA PHE A 223 -6.77 -6.73 -21.56
C PHE A 223 -7.39 -5.45 -22.08
N GLN A 224 -8.71 -5.34 -21.94
CA GLN A 224 -9.47 -4.18 -22.34
C GLN A 224 -10.36 -3.71 -21.18
N LEU A 225 -10.12 -2.50 -20.68
CA LEU A 225 -10.92 -1.87 -19.64
C LEU A 225 -12.00 -0.99 -20.29
N SER A 226 -13.27 -1.22 -19.93
CA SER A 226 -14.43 -0.42 -20.33
C SER A 226 -14.54 -0.20 -21.85
N ASN A 227 -14.07 -1.16 -22.65
CA ASN A 227 -13.98 -1.09 -24.11
C ASN A 227 -13.15 0.07 -24.70
N GLN A 228 -12.44 0.86 -23.88
CA GLN A 228 -11.71 2.05 -24.34
C GLN A 228 -10.19 1.92 -24.14
N HIS A 229 -9.75 1.37 -23.01
CA HIS A 229 -8.33 1.30 -22.70
C HIS A 229 -7.81 -0.12 -22.91
N LYS A 230 -6.90 -0.28 -23.87
CA LYS A 230 -6.20 -1.55 -24.11
C LYS A 230 -4.80 -1.49 -23.52
N PHE A 231 -4.43 -2.54 -22.81
CA PHE A 231 -3.10 -2.67 -22.22
C PHE A 231 -2.64 -4.12 -22.26
N ASN A 232 -1.33 -4.35 -22.18
CA ASN A 232 -0.72 -5.66 -22.26
C ASN A 232 0.10 -5.95 -20.99
N ILE A 233 -0.06 -7.14 -20.41
CA ILE A 233 0.72 -7.57 -19.26
C ILE A 233 1.59 -8.77 -19.63
N LEU A 234 2.89 -8.64 -19.37
CA LEU A 234 3.88 -9.71 -19.44
C LEU A 234 4.01 -10.32 -18.04
N ILE A 235 3.41 -11.50 -17.84
CA ILE A 235 3.41 -12.19 -16.55
C ILE A 235 4.69 -13.01 -16.41
N LEU A 236 5.52 -12.65 -15.45
CA LEU A 236 6.83 -13.24 -15.21
C LEU A 236 6.78 -14.16 -13.99
N TYR A 237 6.78 -15.47 -14.23
CA TYR A 237 6.87 -16.48 -13.18
C TYR A 237 8.33 -16.81 -12.89
N SER A 238 8.65 -17.04 -11.62
CA SER A 238 9.99 -17.47 -11.20
C SER A 238 10.24 -18.95 -11.42
N THR A 239 9.18 -19.77 -11.37
CA THR A 239 9.24 -21.23 -11.42
C THR A 239 8.06 -21.84 -12.19
N THR A 240 8.23 -23.08 -12.66
CA THR A 240 7.18 -23.76 -13.43
C THR A 240 6.02 -24.23 -12.53
N ARG A 241 4.80 -24.39 -13.08
CA ARG A 241 3.63 -24.88 -12.31
C ARG A 241 3.90 -26.16 -11.51
N LYS A 242 4.62 -27.12 -12.10
CA LYS A 242 4.99 -28.38 -11.43
C LYS A 242 5.98 -28.20 -10.27
N GLU A 243 6.89 -27.23 -10.37
CA GLU A 243 7.82 -26.88 -9.29
C GLU A 243 7.09 -26.14 -8.16
N ARG A 244 6.11 -25.28 -8.50
CA ARG A 244 5.25 -24.59 -7.52
C ARG A 244 4.39 -25.56 -6.72
N ASP A 245 3.74 -26.52 -7.40
CA ASP A 245 2.88 -27.49 -6.74
C ASP A 245 3.69 -28.37 -5.76
N ARG A 246 4.93 -28.75 -6.11
CA ARG A 246 5.86 -29.47 -5.22
C ARG A 246 6.37 -28.62 -4.05
N ALA A 247 6.78 -27.38 -4.30
CA ALA A 247 7.26 -26.48 -3.25
C ALA A 247 6.16 -26.17 -2.20
N ARG A 248 4.88 -26.13 -2.63
CA ARG A 248 3.71 -26.00 -1.74
C ARG A 248 3.52 -27.24 -0.86
N GLU A 249 3.71 -28.44 -1.41
CA GLU A 249 3.63 -29.69 -0.64
C GLU A 249 4.80 -29.82 0.36
N GLU A 250 6.00 -29.41 -0.04
CA GLU A 250 7.23 -29.59 0.73
C GLU A 250 7.57 -28.44 1.70
N HIS A 251 6.83 -27.32 1.68
CA HIS A 251 7.14 -26.09 2.43
C HIS A 251 8.58 -25.58 2.20
N THR A 252 9.15 -25.84 1.02
CA THR A 252 10.51 -25.44 0.63
C THR A 252 10.46 -24.21 -0.29
N SER A 253 11.42 -23.29 -0.13
CA SER A 253 11.52 -22.12 -1.00
C SER A 253 12.01 -22.53 -2.39
N ALA A 254 11.17 -22.37 -3.42
CA ALA A 254 11.57 -22.61 -4.79
C ALA A 254 12.62 -21.55 -5.22
N VAL A 255 13.73 -21.98 -5.83
CA VAL A 255 14.80 -21.09 -6.29
C VAL A 255 14.26 -20.18 -7.40
N ASN A 256 14.33 -18.86 -7.20
CA ASN A 256 13.82 -17.89 -8.17
C ASN A 256 14.75 -17.80 -9.39
N LYS A 257 14.29 -18.27 -10.55
CA LYS A 257 15.10 -18.34 -11.78
C LYS A 257 15.18 -17.02 -12.55
N MET A 258 14.47 -15.98 -12.13
CA MET A 258 14.52 -14.66 -12.78
C MET A 258 15.76 -13.84 -12.41
N PHE A 259 16.42 -14.19 -11.30
CA PHE A 259 17.54 -13.43 -10.76
C PHE A 259 18.80 -14.30 -10.62
N SER A 260 19.95 -13.75 -11.03
CA SER A 260 21.27 -14.23 -10.65
C SER A 260 21.77 -13.50 -9.41
N VAL A 261 22.11 -14.26 -8.36
CA VAL A 261 22.75 -13.73 -7.15
C VAL A 261 24.19 -13.35 -7.49
N GLN A 262 24.56 -12.10 -7.23
CA GLN A 262 25.96 -11.67 -7.34
C GLN A 262 26.66 -11.94 -6.00
N SER A 263 27.72 -12.75 -6.00
CA SER A 263 28.52 -13.04 -4.80
C SER A 263 29.28 -11.80 -4.32
N GLU A 264 29.51 -11.68 -3.02
CA GLU A 264 30.17 -10.57 -2.28
C GLU A 264 31.67 -10.39 -2.59
N GLY A 265 32.08 -10.47 -3.85
CA GLY A 265 33.49 -10.50 -4.27
C GLY A 265 34.02 -9.26 -5.00
N ASP A 266 33.18 -8.25 -5.29
CA ASP A 266 33.65 -7.03 -5.96
C ASP A 266 33.18 -5.78 -5.20
N ASP A 267 34.16 -5.00 -4.77
CA ASP A 267 33.99 -3.70 -4.11
C ASP A 267 33.22 -2.73 -5.01
N GLN A 268 31.93 -2.49 -4.68
CA GLN A 268 31.18 -1.24 -4.80
C GLN A 268 29.68 -1.52 -4.81
N GLN A 269 28.95 -1.11 -3.77
CA GLN A 269 27.56 -0.60 -3.79
C GLN A 269 26.59 -1.21 -4.85
N GLY A 270 26.65 -2.52 -5.08
CA GLY A 270 25.95 -3.19 -6.18
C GLY A 270 24.71 -3.94 -5.69
N SER A 271 23.66 -3.98 -6.50
CA SER A 271 22.46 -4.77 -6.25
C SER A 271 22.79 -6.26 -6.06
N ARG A 272 22.37 -6.86 -4.94
CA ARG A 272 22.51 -8.29 -4.61
C ARG A 272 21.97 -9.23 -5.70
N TYR A 273 21.04 -8.74 -6.51
CA TYR A 273 20.41 -9.47 -7.60
C TYR A 273 20.65 -8.79 -8.95
N SER A 274 20.84 -9.60 -9.97
CA SER A 274 20.83 -9.17 -11.37
C SER A 274 19.77 -9.94 -12.15
N VAL A 275 19.13 -9.25 -13.08
CA VAL A 275 18.05 -9.82 -13.90
C VAL A 275 18.65 -10.61 -15.07
N ILE A 276 18.07 -11.76 -15.39
CA ILE A 276 18.53 -12.57 -16.54
C ILE A 276 18.30 -11.85 -17.89
N PRO A 277 19.12 -12.08 -18.94
CA PRO A 277 19.05 -11.32 -20.19
C PRO A 277 17.69 -11.28 -20.88
N GLN A 278 16.89 -12.34 -20.77
CA GLN A 278 15.53 -12.37 -21.35
C GLN A 278 14.60 -11.37 -20.64
N ILE A 279 14.72 -11.25 -19.32
CA ILE A 279 13.91 -10.34 -18.51
C ILE A 279 14.45 -8.91 -18.62
N GLN A 280 15.76 -8.71 -18.85
CA GLN A 280 16.31 -7.39 -19.19
C GLN A 280 15.61 -6.81 -20.43
N LYS A 281 15.43 -7.61 -21.50
CA LYS A 281 14.66 -7.19 -22.68
C LYS A 281 13.21 -6.81 -22.35
N VAL A 282 12.58 -7.46 -21.37
CA VAL A 282 11.26 -7.06 -20.89
C VAL A 282 11.34 -5.70 -20.22
N CYS A 283 12.29 -5.54 -19.28
CA CYS A 283 12.52 -4.28 -18.59
C CYS A 283 12.86 -3.14 -19.55
N GLU A 284 13.37 -3.40 -20.75
CA GLU A 284 13.62 -2.38 -21.78
C GLU A 284 12.36 -1.90 -22.51
N VAL A 285 11.37 -2.78 -22.70
CA VAL A 285 10.20 -2.51 -23.57
C VAL A 285 8.91 -2.17 -22.82
N VAL A 286 8.89 -2.30 -21.50
CA VAL A 286 7.69 -2.03 -20.68
C VAL A 286 7.61 -0.57 -20.22
N ASP A 287 6.38 -0.06 -20.21
CA ASP A 287 6.02 1.29 -19.80
C ASP A 287 5.88 1.44 -18.28
N GLY A 288 5.70 0.32 -17.57
CA GLY A 288 5.60 0.28 -16.11
C GLY A 288 5.70 -1.13 -15.53
N PHE A 289 5.65 -1.21 -14.21
CA PHE A 289 5.85 -2.45 -13.46
C PHE A 289 4.66 -2.72 -12.55
N ILE A 290 4.29 -3.98 -12.41
CA ILE A 290 3.29 -4.47 -11.46
C ILE A 290 3.96 -5.49 -10.55
N TYR A 291 4.13 -5.15 -9.28
CA TYR A 291 4.65 -6.05 -8.27
C TYR A 291 3.50 -6.65 -7.45
N VAL A 292 3.37 -7.97 -7.46
CA VAL A 292 2.31 -8.66 -6.69
C VAL A 292 2.89 -9.15 -5.37
N ALA A 293 2.58 -8.43 -4.30
CA ALA A 293 2.99 -8.77 -2.95
C ALA A 293 1.96 -9.70 -2.29
N ASN A 294 2.43 -10.61 -1.44
CA ASN A 294 1.56 -11.41 -0.59
C ASN A 294 1.22 -10.61 0.67
N ALA A 295 -0.03 -10.18 0.84
CA ALA A 295 -0.46 -9.36 1.96
C ALA A 295 -1.20 -10.17 3.05
N GLU A 296 -1.12 -11.50 3.02
CA GLU A 296 -1.77 -12.34 4.02
C GLU A 296 -1.01 -12.26 5.36
N ALA A 297 -1.70 -11.91 6.45
CA ALA A 297 -1.05 -11.54 7.72
C ALA A 297 -0.24 -12.66 8.39
N HIS A 298 -0.39 -13.90 7.95
CA HIS A 298 0.39 -15.05 8.45
C HIS A 298 1.71 -15.26 7.68
N LYS A 299 1.90 -14.55 6.56
CA LYS A 299 3.11 -14.64 5.74
C LYS A 299 4.29 -14.01 6.48
N ARG A 300 5.44 -14.70 6.41
CA ARG A 300 6.74 -14.15 6.83
C ARG A 300 7.48 -13.64 5.61
N HIS A 301 7.93 -12.41 5.70
CA HIS A 301 8.59 -11.69 4.62
C HIS A 301 10.08 -11.55 4.86
N GLU A 302 10.83 -11.58 3.77
CA GLU A 302 12.24 -11.19 3.73
C GLU A 302 12.31 -9.85 2.99
N TRP A 303 11.92 -8.77 3.68
CA TRP A 303 11.69 -7.46 3.07
C TRP A 303 12.91 -6.92 2.30
N GLN A 304 14.12 -7.15 2.80
CA GLN A 304 15.36 -6.74 2.14
C GLN A 304 15.55 -7.45 0.79
N ASP A 305 15.19 -8.72 0.70
CA ASP A 305 15.29 -9.50 -0.53
C ASP A 305 14.20 -9.09 -1.52
N GLU A 306 12.97 -8.85 -1.03
CA GLU A 306 11.87 -8.33 -1.86
C GLU A 306 12.21 -6.95 -2.45
N TYR A 307 12.71 -6.02 -1.64
CA TYR A 307 13.17 -4.71 -2.09
C TYR A 307 14.32 -4.81 -3.11
N SER A 308 15.31 -5.66 -2.84
CA SER A 308 16.45 -5.84 -3.76
C SER A 308 16.01 -6.42 -5.12
N ARG A 309 15.02 -7.31 -5.14
CA ARG A 309 14.42 -7.85 -6.39
C ARG A 309 13.63 -6.78 -7.14
N ILE A 310 12.89 -5.92 -6.43
CA ILE A 310 12.19 -4.78 -7.03
C ILE A 310 13.22 -3.86 -7.70
N MET A 311 14.27 -3.46 -6.98
CA MET A 311 15.33 -2.59 -7.49
C MET A 311 16.04 -3.17 -8.72
N ALA A 312 16.28 -4.48 -8.74
CA ALA A 312 16.89 -5.14 -9.90
C ALA A 312 15.97 -5.09 -11.14
N MET A 313 14.66 -5.22 -10.97
CA MET A 313 13.69 -5.15 -12.06
C MET A 313 13.44 -3.72 -12.56
N THR A 314 13.46 -2.74 -11.67
CA THR A 314 13.19 -1.32 -11.96
C THR A 314 14.45 -0.51 -12.22
N ASP A 315 15.58 -1.17 -12.49
CA ASP A 315 16.86 -0.52 -12.74
C ASP A 315 16.74 0.51 -13.88
N PRO A 316 17.13 1.79 -13.64
CA PRO A 316 17.08 2.84 -14.65
C PRO A 316 18.02 2.57 -15.85
N ALA A 317 18.97 1.65 -15.75
CA ALA A 317 19.80 1.22 -16.87
C ALA A 317 18.97 0.60 -18.01
N PHE A 318 17.83 -0.04 -17.69
CA PHE A 318 16.97 -0.68 -18.69
C PHE A 318 15.97 0.27 -19.32
N GLY A 319 15.73 1.46 -18.76
CA GLY A 319 14.76 2.39 -19.33
C GLY A 319 14.52 3.60 -18.45
N SER A 320 13.62 4.49 -18.89
CA SER A 320 13.41 5.76 -18.18
C SER A 320 13.05 5.57 -16.70
N SER A 321 13.64 6.38 -15.83
CA SER A 321 13.44 6.36 -14.38
C SER A 321 12.05 6.85 -13.95
N GLY A 322 11.22 7.38 -14.84
CA GLY A 322 9.88 7.86 -14.51
C GLY A 322 8.76 6.84 -14.77
N ARG A 323 9.06 5.55 -14.89
CA ARG A 323 8.04 4.52 -15.17
C ARG A 323 7.29 4.16 -13.90
N PRO A 324 5.94 4.18 -13.89
CA PRO A 324 5.19 3.94 -12.68
C PRO A 324 5.29 2.47 -12.23
N MET A 325 5.19 2.26 -10.93
CA MET A 325 5.16 0.96 -10.29
C MET A 325 3.89 0.78 -9.47
N LEU A 326 3.04 -0.15 -9.88
CA LEU A 326 1.88 -0.57 -9.11
C LEU A 326 2.24 -1.77 -8.23
N VAL A 327 2.00 -1.68 -6.94
CA VAL A 327 2.17 -2.78 -5.98
C VAL A 327 0.79 -3.30 -5.61
N LEU A 328 0.47 -4.53 -6.01
CA LEU A 328 -0.76 -5.20 -5.61
C LEU A 328 -0.54 -5.89 -4.27
N SER A 329 -1.07 -5.31 -3.20
CA SER A 329 -1.15 -5.90 -1.86
C SER A 329 -2.23 -6.98 -1.88
N CYS A 330 -1.86 -8.21 -2.25
CA CYS A 330 -2.81 -9.24 -2.67
C CYS A 330 -3.03 -10.29 -1.58
N ILE A 331 -4.30 -10.63 -1.33
CA ILE A 331 -4.71 -11.78 -0.50
C ILE A 331 -5.53 -12.76 -1.36
N SER A 332 -5.63 -14.02 -0.96
CA SER A 332 -6.40 -15.01 -1.74
C SER A 332 -7.89 -14.64 -1.82
N GLN A 333 -8.49 -14.25 -0.69
CA GLN A 333 -9.93 -13.95 -0.55
C GLN A 333 -10.20 -13.06 0.68
N ALA A 334 -11.37 -12.40 0.72
CA ALA A 334 -11.74 -11.41 1.74
C ALA A 334 -11.73 -11.91 3.20
N SER A 335 -11.90 -13.21 3.43
CA SER A 335 -11.91 -13.80 4.78
C SER A 335 -10.53 -13.92 5.43
N ILE A 336 -9.45 -13.78 4.65
CA ILE A 336 -8.09 -13.85 5.16
C ILE A 336 -7.69 -12.52 5.79
N LYS A 337 -7.11 -12.58 7.00
CA LYS A 337 -6.58 -11.38 7.65
C LYS A 337 -5.47 -10.76 6.78
N ARG A 338 -5.63 -9.48 6.47
CA ARG A 338 -4.73 -8.69 5.62
C ARG A 338 -3.73 -7.87 6.45
N MET A 339 -2.52 -7.72 5.91
CA MET A 339 -1.56 -6.68 6.31
C MET A 339 -1.92 -5.35 5.62
N PRO A 340 -2.10 -4.24 6.35
CA PRO A 340 -2.47 -2.97 5.74
C PRO A 340 -1.46 -2.47 4.71
N CYS A 341 -1.94 -1.93 3.59
CA CYS A 341 -1.11 -1.45 2.49
C CYS A 341 -0.07 -0.40 2.92
N PHE A 342 -0.41 0.48 3.86
CA PHE A 342 0.50 1.46 4.45
C PHE A 342 1.75 0.80 5.08
N TYR A 343 1.54 -0.25 5.85
CA TYR A 343 2.63 -0.96 6.51
C TYR A 343 3.50 -1.70 5.49
N LEU A 344 2.87 -2.31 4.48
CA LEU A 344 3.57 -2.97 3.38
C LEU A 344 4.44 -1.98 2.58
N ALA A 345 3.96 -0.77 2.34
CA ALA A 345 4.74 0.27 1.67
C ALA A 345 6.00 0.66 2.44
N HIS A 346 5.91 0.76 3.78
CA HIS A 346 7.06 1.07 4.63
C HIS A 346 8.07 -0.08 4.70
N GLU A 347 7.61 -1.31 4.90
CA GLU A 347 8.49 -2.48 4.99
C GLU A 347 9.23 -2.75 3.67
N LEU A 348 8.58 -2.50 2.53
CA LEU A 348 9.23 -2.53 1.22
C LEU A 348 10.07 -1.28 0.91
N HIS A 349 10.19 -0.32 1.83
CA HIS A 349 10.97 0.90 1.66
C HIS A 349 10.65 1.66 0.36
N LEU A 350 9.39 1.69 -0.06
CA LEU A 350 8.99 2.25 -1.36
C LEU A 350 9.33 3.75 -1.50
N ASN A 351 9.49 4.46 -0.39
CA ASN A 351 9.94 5.87 -0.36
C ASN A 351 11.32 6.10 -0.99
N LEU A 352 12.16 5.06 -1.06
CA LEU A 352 13.49 5.13 -1.65
C LEU A 352 13.45 4.98 -3.18
N LEU A 353 12.30 4.60 -3.75
CA LEU A 353 12.12 4.49 -5.18
C LEU A 353 11.99 5.88 -5.81
N ASN A 354 12.79 6.13 -6.84
CA ASN A 354 12.81 7.42 -7.55
C ASN A 354 11.72 7.56 -8.62
N HIS A 355 10.72 6.68 -8.61
CA HIS A 355 9.66 6.63 -9.61
C HIS A 355 8.27 6.61 -8.98
N PRO A 356 7.21 7.06 -9.68
CA PRO A 356 5.85 7.04 -9.16
C PRO A 356 5.45 5.62 -8.74
N TRP A 357 4.87 5.47 -7.56
CA TRP A 357 4.37 4.18 -7.09
C TRP A 357 3.04 4.30 -6.35
N MET A 358 2.28 3.21 -6.35
CA MET A 358 1.08 3.06 -5.54
C MET A 358 0.95 1.63 -5.05
N VAL A 359 0.63 1.46 -3.77
CA VAL A 359 0.16 0.19 -3.22
C VAL A 359 -1.36 0.17 -3.26
N GLN A 360 -1.92 -0.89 -3.84
CA GLN A 360 -3.37 -1.11 -3.94
C GLN A 360 -3.72 -2.47 -3.32
N ASP A 361 -4.59 -2.44 -2.33
CA ASP A 361 -5.18 -3.64 -1.76
C ASP A 361 -6.00 -4.37 -2.83
N THR A 362 -5.70 -5.65 -3.02
CA THR A 362 -6.27 -6.51 -4.06
C THR A 362 -6.70 -7.85 -3.48
N GLU A 363 -7.77 -8.43 -4.02
CA GLU A 363 -8.22 -9.79 -3.72
C GLU A 363 -8.11 -10.66 -4.97
N ALA A 364 -7.46 -11.82 -4.86
CA ALA A 364 -7.24 -12.69 -6.01
C ALA A 364 -8.54 -13.33 -6.53
N GLU A 365 -9.45 -13.74 -5.64
CA GLU A 365 -10.72 -14.37 -6.03
C GLU A 365 -11.67 -13.42 -6.74
N SER A 366 -11.92 -12.25 -6.14
CA SER A 366 -12.94 -11.30 -6.62
C SER A 366 -12.38 -10.25 -7.58
N LEU A 367 -11.06 -10.15 -7.72
CA LEU A 367 -10.36 -9.04 -8.38
C LEU A 367 -10.68 -7.65 -7.79
N THR A 368 -11.28 -7.60 -6.59
CA THR A 368 -11.57 -6.35 -5.90
C THR A 368 -10.29 -5.56 -5.71
N GLY A 369 -10.32 -4.28 -6.09
CA GLY A 369 -9.16 -3.39 -6.02
C GLY A 369 -8.25 -3.39 -7.25
N PHE A 370 -8.25 -4.45 -8.07
CA PHE A 370 -7.37 -4.57 -9.24
C PHE A 370 -7.64 -3.44 -10.26
N LEU A 371 -8.90 -3.19 -10.59
CA LEU A 371 -9.29 -2.14 -11.55
C LEU A 371 -8.81 -0.75 -11.11
N ASN A 372 -8.98 -0.39 -9.84
CA ASN A 372 -8.49 0.89 -9.31
C ASN A 372 -6.97 1.03 -9.45
N GLY A 373 -6.23 -0.08 -9.27
CA GLY A 373 -4.79 -0.12 -9.48
C GLY A 373 -4.40 0.10 -10.95
N ILE A 374 -5.10 -0.57 -11.86
CA ILE A 374 -4.88 -0.45 -13.30
C ILE A 374 -5.23 0.94 -13.82
N GLU A 375 -6.34 1.53 -13.38
CA GLU A 375 -6.72 2.90 -13.74
C GLU A 375 -5.61 3.88 -13.34
N TRP A 376 -5.08 3.76 -12.12
CA TRP A 376 -3.99 4.61 -11.65
C TRP A 376 -2.71 4.47 -12.50
N ILE A 377 -2.28 3.24 -12.83
CA ILE A 377 -1.02 3.07 -13.58
C ILE A 377 -1.17 3.55 -15.03
N LEU A 378 -2.34 3.40 -15.64
CA LEU A 378 -2.63 3.94 -16.98
C LEU A 378 -2.58 5.47 -16.97
N GLU A 379 -3.21 6.12 -15.99
CA GLU A 379 -3.16 7.57 -15.82
C GLU A 379 -1.72 8.10 -15.68
N GLU A 380 -0.87 7.42 -14.92
CA GLU A 380 0.53 7.83 -14.73
C GLU A 380 1.36 7.66 -16.01
N VAL A 381 1.10 6.63 -16.81
CA VAL A 381 1.72 6.46 -18.13
C VAL A 381 1.28 7.58 -19.08
N GLU A 382 -0.01 7.90 -19.14
CA GLU A 382 -0.55 8.95 -20.02
C GLU A 382 -0.05 10.35 -19.64
N SER A 383 -0.01 10.68 -18.34
CA SER A 383 0.55 11.93 -17.79
C SER A 383 1.99 12.19 -18.27
N LYS A 384 2.74 11.12 -18.52
CA LYS A 384 4.10 11.18 -19.02
C LYS A 384 4.20 11.40 -20.52
N HIS A 385 3.25 10.86 -21.30
CA HIS A 385 3.17 11.07 -22.75
C HIS A 385 2.63 12.45 -23.12
N ALA A 386 1.90 13.10 -22.21
CA ALA A 386 1.36 14.45 -22.40
C ALA A 386 2.36 15.59 -22.09
N LYS A 387 3.52 15.27 -21.51
CA LYS A 387 4.63 16.21 -21.25
C LYS A 387 5.73 16.01 -22.27
#